data_AF-A0A2A5DES4-F1
#
_entry.id   AF-A0A2A5DES4-F1
#
_cell.length_a   1.000
_cell.length_b   1.000
_cell.length_c   1.000
_cell.angle_alpha   90.00
_cell.angle_beta   90.00
_cell.angle_gamma   90.00
#
_symmetry.space_group_name_H-M   'P 1'
#
loop_
_entity.id
_entity.type
_entity.pdbx_description
1 polymer ?
#
loop_
_entity_poly.entity_id
_entity_poly.type
_entity_poly.pdbx_seq_one_letter_code
_entity_poly.pdbx_strand_id
1 'polypeptide(L)'
;MTTEKRNEFIDMLYCSRAQALEMIRLDNTVLECKCDVGETALHYLAIENKIESVKYLISIGANINTFDSTGETPLTQSIQLGNDELTNELIKLGADINQSDDDLNTPLHYASQYGRIELIKKLLELKAEIKVNDLDELPVDVALPRKRKQVEALF
;
A
#
# COMPACT_ATOMS: atom_id res chain seq x y z
N MET A 1 -6.72 -6.92 24.18
CA MET A 1 -5.53 -7.71 23.80
C MET A 1 -4.42 -7.53 24.83
N THR A 2 -3.79 -8.61 25.30
CA THR A 2 -2.60 -8.54 26.18
C THR A 2 -1.34 -8.21 25.36
N THR A 3 -0.33 -7.57 25.96
CA THR A 3 0.95 -7.28 25.29
C THR A 3 1.61 -8.56 24.76
N GLU A 4 1.48 -9.66 25.49
CA GLU A 4 1.98 -10.97 25.10
C GLU A 4 1.34 -11.49 23.81
N LYS A 5 -0.01 -11.46 23.71
CA LYS A 5 -0.72 -11.84 22.48
C LYS A 5 -0.38 -10.96 21.28
N ARG A 6 -0.14 -9.67 21.52
CA ARG A 6 0.29 -8.73 20.49
C ARG A 6 1.66 -9.09 19.94
N ASN A 7 2.63 -9.34 20.83
CA ASN A 7 4.00 -9.68 20.46
C ASN A 7 4.06 -11.05 19.77
N GLU A 8 3.30 -12.04 20.26
CA GLU A 8 3.17 -13.35 19.63
C GLU A 8 2.62 -13.23 18.19
N PHE A 9 1.61 -12.37 17.98
CA PHE A 9 1.09 -12.09 16.65
C PHE A 9 2.13 -11.44 15.74
N ILE A 10 2.87 -10.45 16.25
CA ILE A 10 3.95 -9.77 15.51
C ILE A 10 5.03 -10.78 15.09
N ASP A 11 5.52 -11.62 16.01
CA ASP A 11 6.51 -12.66 15.71
C ASP A 11 5.99 -13.65 14.67
N MET A 12 4.70 -13.99 14.70
CA MET A 12 4.07 -14.88 13.71
C MET A 12 3.99 -14.27 12.30
N LEU A 13 3.86 -12.95 12.16
CA LEU A 13 3.92 -12.31 10.83
C LEU A 13 5.27 -12.56 10.15
N TYR A 14 6.36 -12.65 10.92
CA TYR A 14 7.69 -12.92 10.42
C TYR A 14 8.04 -14.41 10.30
N CYS A 15 7.54 -15.25 11.21
CA CYS A 15 7.94 -16.66 11.29
C CYS A 15 6.94 -17.67 10.68
N SER A 16 5.64 -17.37 10.64
CA SER A 16 4.62 -18.37 10.28
C SER A 16 3.33 -17.77 9.69
N ARG A 17 3.35 -17.60 8.36
CA ARG A 17 2.26 -17.01 7.57
C ARG A 17 0.88 -17.66 7.74
N ALA A 18 0.83 -18.97 7.98
CA ALA A 18 -0.45 -19.69 8.14
C ALA A 18 -1.09 -19.42 9.51
N GLN A 19 -0.28 -19.22 10.56
CA GLN A 19 -0.79 -19.04 11.92
C GLN A 19 -1.32 -17.61 12.15
N ALA A 20 -0.72 -16.60 11.50
CA ALA A 20 -1.19 -15.22 11.61
C ALA A 20 -2.66 -15.05 11.15
N LEU A 21 -3.04 -15.67 10.02
CA LEU A 21 -4.43 -15.62 9.53
C LEU A 21 -5.42 -16.37 10.41
N GLU A 22 -5.01 -17.52 10.98
CA GLU A 22 -5.84 -18.25 11.95
C GLU A 22 -6.04 -17.45 13.24
N MET A 23 -5.01 -16.74 13.71
CA MET A 23 -5.15 -15.88 14.88
C MET A 23 -6.07 -14.69 14.62
N ILE A 24 -5.96 -14.06 13.44
CA ILE A 24 -6.88 -13.01 13.02
C ILE A 24 -8.33 -13.52 13.01
N ARG A 25 -8.58 -14.73 12.49
CA ARG A 25 -9.92 -15.36 12.49
C ARG A 25 -10.50 -15.53 13.89
N LEU A 26 -9.65 -15.76 14.89
CA LEU A 26 -10.05 -15.98 16.28
C LEU A 26 -10.17 -14.67 17.07
N ASP A 27 -9.37 -13.66 16.73
CA ASP A 27 -9.30 -12.39 17.45
C ASP A 27 -9.00 -11.22 16.50
N ASN A 28 -10.04 -10.58 15.97
CA ASN A 28 -9.90 -9.40 15.10
C ASN A 28 -9.24 -8.19 15.80
N THR A 29 -8.97 -8.22 17.11
CA THR A 29 -8.26 -7.11 17.77
C THR A 29 -6.80 -7.00 17.35
N VAL A 30 -6.26 -8.00 16.64
CA VAL A 30 -4.88 -8.01 16.15
C VAL A 30 -4.69 -7.43 14.74
N LEU A 31 -5.78 -7.07 14.04
CA LEU A 31 -5.75 -6.60 12.65
C LEU A 31 -4.77 -5.44 12.42
N GLU A 32 -4.74 -4.50 13.37
CA GLU A 32 -3.95 -3.27 13.33
C GLU A 32 -2.69 -3.35 14.19
N CYS A 33 -2.30 -4.55 14.64
CA CYS A 33 -1.02 -4.74 15.29
C CYS A 33 0.11 -4.43 14.32
N LYS A 34 1.00 -3.55 14.75
CA LYS A 34 2.20 -3.17 14.00
C LYS A 34 3.42 -3.85 14.60
N CYS A 35 4.31 -4.35 13.74
CA CYS A 35 5.64 -4.77 14.13
C CYS A 35 6.56 -3.55 14.41
N ASP A 36 7.84 -3.82 14.68
CA ASP A 36 8.84 -2.78 14.98
C ASP A 36 9.07 -1.80 13.81
N VAL A 37 8.82 -2.23 12.57
CA VAL A 37 8.87 -1.37 11.37
C VAL A 37 7.50 -0.81 10.98
N GLY A 38 6.51 -0.86 11.88
CA GLY A 38 5.20 -0.26 11.66
C GLY A 38 4.26 -1.06 10.75
N GLU A 39 4.70 -2.18 10.17
CA GLU A 39 3.88 -2.99 9.27
C GLU A 39 2.80 -3.77 10.03
N THR A 40 1.60 -3.78 9.46
CA THR A 40 0.48 -4.63 9.88
C THR A 40 0.42 -5.91 9.04
N ALA A 41 -0.44 -6.85 9.41
CA ALA A 41 -0.72 -8.03 8.60
C ALA A 41 -1.10 -7.71 7.14
N LEU A 42 -1.76 -6.57 6.91
CA LEU A 42 -2.15 -6.14 5.58
C LEU A 42 -0.95 -5.78 4.71
N HIS A 43 0.06 -5.11 5.27
CA HIS A 43 1.33 -4.80 4.57
C HIS A 43 2.04 -6.10 4.17
N TYR A 44 2.22 -7.03 5.10
CA TYR A 44 2.86 -8.32 4.80
C TYR A 44 2.18 -9.07 3.65
N LEU A 45 0.85 -9.11 3.64
CA LEU A 45 0.12 -9.82 2.61
C LEU A 45 0.11 -9.07 1.28
N ALA A 46 0.22 -7.75 1.30
CA ALA A 46 0.43 -6.94 0.10
C ALA A 46 1.83 -7.22 -0.50
N ILE A 47 2.87 -7.22 0.33
CA ILE A 47 4.25 -7.55 -0.07
C ILE A 47 4.33 -8.96 -0.68
N GLU A 48 3.64 -9.91 -0.07
CA GLU A 48 3.58 -11.31 -0.53
C GLU A 48 2.57 -11.57 -1.64
N ASN A 49 1.90 -10.51 -2.13
CA ASN A 49 0.89 -10.57 -3.18
C ASN A 49 -0.22 -11.62 -2.90
N LYS A 50 -0.65 -11.76 -1.65
CA LYS A 50 -1.71 -12.69 -1.21
C LYS A 50 -3.09 -12.04 -1.34
N ILE A 51 -3.50 -11.79 -2.58
CA ILE A 51 -4.71 -11.02 -2.92
C ILE A 51 -5.96 -11.51 -2.18
N GLU A 52 -6.22 -12.81 -2.12
CA GLU A 52 -7.41 -13.34 -1.42
C GLU A 52 -7.35 -13.13 0.10
N SER A 53 -6.16 -13.15 0.69
CA SER A 53 -5.97 -12.86 2.11
C SER A 53 -6.08 -11.36 2.41
N VAL A 54 -5.60 -10.51 1.49
CA VAL A 54 -5.79 -9.04 1.54
C VAL A 54 -7.28 -8.70 1.51
N LYS A 55 -8.03 -9.26 0.54
CA LYS A 55 -9.49 -9.09 0.44
C LYS A 55 -10.18 -9.52 1.72
N TYR A 56 -9.80 -10.69 2.25
CA TYR A 56 -10.37 -11.21 3.48
C TYR A 56 -10.17 -10.25 4.66
N LEU A 57 -8.93 -9.80 4.89
CA LEU A 57 -8.62 -8.84 5.95
C LEU A 57 -9.42 -7.55 5.85
N ILE A 58 -9.48 -6.97 4.66
CA ILE A 58 -10.26 -5.74 4.41
C ILE A 58 -11.75 -6.01 4.70
N SER A 59 -12.29 -7.17 4.30
CA SER A 59 -13.69 -7.54 4.55
C SER A 59 -14.05 -7.72 6.03
N ILE A 60 -13.07 -8.05 6.89
CA ILE A 60 -13.28 -8.18 8.34
C ILE A 60 -12.87 -6.91 9.11
N GLY A 61 -12.55 -5.83 8.41
CA GLY A 61 -12.37 -4.50 8.98
C GLY A 61 -10.92 -4.02 9.12
N ALA A 62 -9.95 -4.67 8.46
CA ALA A 62 -8.60 -4.14 8.41
C ALA A 62 -8.59 -2.76 7.71
N ASN A 63 -7.82 -1.82 8.25
CA ASN A 63 -7.67 -0.51 7.66
C ASN A 63 -6.85 -0.60 6.35
N ILE A 64 -7.51 -0.38 5.22
CA ILE A 64 -6.87 -0.43 3.89
C ILE A 64 -5.79 0.65 3.69
N ASN A 65 -5.88 1.77 4.43
CA ASN A 65 -4.97 2.91 4.37
C ASN A 65 -4.07 2.95 5.62
N THR A 66 -3.75 1.81 6.22
CA THR A 66 -2.76 1.74 7.29
C THR A 66 -1.39 2.20 6.77
N PHE A 67 -0.59 2.82 7.64
CA PHE A 67 0.79 3.22 7.36
C PHE A 67 1.79 2.29 8.03
N ASP A 68 2.93 2.04 7.39
CA ASP A 68 4.13 1.52 8.07
C ASP A 68 4.97 2.65 8.70
N SER A 69 6.18 2.35 9.17
CA SER A 69 7.07 3.37 9.76
C SER A 69 7.66 4.36 8.76
N THR A 70 7.51 4.09 7.47
CA THR A 70 7.95 4.96 6.37
C THR A 70 6.79 5.77 5.76
N GLY A 71 5.59 5.66 6.33
CA GLY A 71 4.40 6.32 5.81
C GLY A 71 3.83 5.64 4.57
N GLU A 72 4.28 4.44 4.20
CA GLU A 72 3.75 3.73 3.05
C GLU A 72 2.44 3.03 3.40
N THR A 73 1.54 2.96 2.42
CA THR A 73 0.29 2.19 2.50
C THR A 73 0.44 0.88 1.74
N PRO A 74 -0.44 -0.12 1.99
CA PRO A 74 -0.50 -1.32 1.15
C PRO A 74 -0.63 -1.02 -0.35
N LEU A 75 -1.29 0.10 -0.71
CA LEU A 75 -1.42 0.54 -2.10
C LEU A 75 -0.09 1.04 -2.67
N THR A 76 0.64 1.91 -1.97
CA THR A 76 1.93 2.41 -2.47
C THR A 76 2.97 1.30 -2.53
N GLN A 77 2.98 0.40 -1.54
CA GLN A 77 3.83 -0.81 -1.56
C GLN A 77 3.54 -1.70 -2.79
N SER A 78 2.27 -1.94 -3.14
CA SER A 78 1.95 -2.76 -4.31
C SER A 78 2.40 -2.11 -5.63
N ILE A 79 2.41 -0.78 -5.70
CA ILE A 79 2.91 -0.02 -6.86
C ILE A 79 4.43 -0.15 -6.97
N GLN A 80 5.15 0.05 -5.87
CA GLN A 80 6.61 -0.08 -5.80
C GLN A 80 7.08 -1.48 -6.20
N LEU A 81 6.38 -2.52 -5.71
CA LEU A 81 6.66 -3.91 -6.06
C LEU A 81 6.21 -4.28 -7.49
N GLY A 82 5.48 -3.41 -8.18
CA GLY A 82 4.99 -3.63 -9.53
C GLY A 82 3.88 -4.68 -9.63
N ASN A 83 3.15 -4.93 -8.55
CA ASN A 83 2.06 -5.89 -8.46
C ASN A 83 0.76 -5.26 -8.99
N ASP A 84 0.57 -5.22 -10.31
CA ASP A 84 -0.59 -4.58 -10.95
C ASP A 84 -1.93 -5.19 -10.52
N GLU A 85 -1.97 -6.51 -10.34
CA GLU A 85 -3.21 -7.20 -9.96
C GLU A 85 -3.69 -6.75 -8.58
N LEU A 86 -2.80 -6.80 -7.59
CA LEU A 86 -3.07 -6.32 -6.24
C LEU A 86 -3.35 -4.81 -6.21
N THR A 87 -2.56 -4.00 -6.92
CA THR A 87 -2.78 -2.55 -7.01
C THR A 87 -4.19 -2.23 -7.49
N ASN A 88 -4.60 -2.90 -8.58
CA ASN A 88 -5.94 -2.72 -9.13
C ASN A 88 -7.03 -3.16 -8.17
N GLU A 89 -6.78 -4.21 -7.38
CA GLU A 89 -7.73 -4.72 -6.42
C GLU A 89 -7.86 -3.82 -5.19
N LEU A 90 -6.76 -3.31 -4.64
CA LEU A 90 -6.77 -2.33 -3.54
C LEU A 90 -7.55 -1.06 -3.94
N ILE A 91 -7.33 -0.55 -5.15
CA ILE A 91 -8.10 0.59 -5.68
C ILE A 91 -9.61 0.26 -5.75
N LYS A 92 -9.99 -0.92 -6.22
CA LYS A 92 -11.41 -1.34 -6.25
C LYS A 92 -12.03 -1.48 -4.86
N LEU A 93 -11.23 -1.92 -3.89
CA LEU A 93 -11.63 -2.07 -2.50
C LEU A 93 -11.72 -0.72 -1.75
N GLY A 94 -11.38 0.39 -2.42
CA GLY A 94 -11.52 1.74 -1.88
C GLY A 94 -10.27 2.25 -1.15
N ALA A 95 -9.08 1.75 -1.51
CA ALA A 95 -7.84 2.36 -1.06
C ALA A 95 -7.79 3.83 -1.50
N ASP A 96 -7.32 4.70 -0.62
CA ASP A 96 -7.26 6.12 -0.91
C ASP A 96 -6.14 6.41 -1.92
N ILE A 97 -6.53 6.77 -3.14
CA ILE A 97 -5.62 7.07 -4.25
C ILE A 97 -4.87 8.38 -4.09
N ASN A 98 -5.25 9.21 -3.09
CA ASN A 98 -4.65 10.51 -2.80
C ASN A 98 -3.89 10.52 -1.46
N GLN A 99 -3.90 9.42 -0.72
CA GLN A 99 -3.17 9.31 0.53
C GLN A 99 -1.66 9.41 0.26
N SER A 100 -0.98 10.37 0.88
CA SER A 100 0.46 10.52 0.75
C SER A 100 1.21 9.84 1.90
N ASP A 101 2.48 9.52 1.65
CA ASP A 101 3.45 9.16 2.68
C ASP A 101 3.96 10.39 3.45
N ASP A 102 4.98 10.17 4.29
CA ASP A 102 5.61 11.21 5.12
C ASP A 102 6.35 12.28 4.27
N ASP A 103 6.78 11.93 3.06
CA ASP A 103 7.42 12.82 2.08
C ASP A 103 6.38 13.48 1.14
N LEU A 104 5.08 13.35 1.46
CA LEU A 104 3.96 13.85 0.66
C LEU A 104 3.85 13.23 -0.75
N ASN A 105 4.52 12.10 -1.02
CA ASN A 105 4.36 11.35 -2.26
C ASN A 105 3.03 10.59 -2.25
N THR A 106 2.19 10.88 -3.24
CA THR A 106 0.92 10.17 -3.48
C THR A 106 1.13 8.92 -4.35
N PRO A 107 0.17 7.98 -4.45
CA PRO A 107 0.20 6.88 -5.40
C PRO A 107 0.53 7.29 -6.84
N LEU A 108 0.17 8.52 -7.24
CA LEU A 108 0.50 9.06 -8.56
C LEU A 108 1.99 9.40 -8.72
N HIS A 109 2.66 9.86 -7.65
CA HIS A 109 4.13 10.04 -7.62
C HIS A 109 4.83 8.70 -7.79
N TYR A 110 4.46 7.70 -6.99
CA TYR A 110 4.99 6.34 -7.10
C TYR A 110 4.77 5.75 -8.49
N ALA A 111 3.56 5.85 -9.04
CA ALA A 111 3.26 5.34 -10.39
C ALA A 111 4.15 6.01 -11.46
N SER A 112 4.44 7.30 -11.31
CA SER A 112 5.29 8.06 -12.22
C SER A 112 6.77 7.73 -12.05
N GLN A 113 7.26 7.66 -10.81
CA GLN A 113 8.62 7.25 -10.46
C GLN A 113 8.96 5.88 -11.04
N TYR A 114 8.06 4.91 -10.89
CA TYR A 114 8.24 3.56 -11.44
C TYR A 114 7.78 3.41 -12.91
N GLY A 115 7.36 4.51 -13.56
CA GLY A 115 7.00 4.53 -14.99
C GLY A 115 5.80 3.63 -15.36
N ARG A 116 4.84 3.46 -14.45
CA ARG A 116 3.64 2.62 -14.58
C ARG A 116 2.55 3.33 -15.39
N ILE A 117 2.79 3.52 -16.69
CA ILE A 117 1.95 4.31 -17.62
C ILE A 117 0.45 4.00 -17.52
N GLU A 118 0.06 2.72 -17.52
CA GLU A 118 -1.36 2.35 -17.46
C GLU A 118 -1.99 2.64 -16.10
N LEU A 119 -1.23 2.53 -15.01
CA LEU A 119 -1.68 2.92 -13.68
C LEU A 119 -1.85 4.44 -13.57
N ILE A 120 -0.91 5.22 -14.12
CA ILE A 120 -1.00 6.70 -14.14
C ILE A 120 -2.31 7.12 -14.83
N LYS A 121 -2.59 6.59 -16.03
CA LYS A 121 -3.85 6.85 -16.74
C LYS A 121 -5.07 6.53 -15.87
N LYS A 122 -5.09 5.33 -15.27
CA LYS A 122 -6.20 4.90 -14.41
C LYS A 122 -6.39 5.81 -13.20
N LEU A 123 -5.32 6.22 -12.52
CA LEU A 123 -5.40 7.13 -11.38
C LEU A 123 -5.94 8.50 -11.81
N LEU A 124 -5.50 9.04 -12.94
CA LEU A 124 -6.01 10.30 -13.49
C LEU A 124 -7.49 10.20 -13.91
N GLU A 125 -7.90 9.08 -14.50
CA GLU A 125 -9.31 8.80 -14.82
C GLU A 125 -10.19 8.74 -13.56
N LEU A 126 -9.64 8.20 -12.46
CA LEU A 126 -10.27 8.20 -11.13
C LEU A 126 -10.17 9.57 -10.42
N LYS A 127 -9.64 10.59 -11.09
CA LYS A 127 -9.46 11.96 -10.57
C LYS A 127 -8.53 12.02 -9.37
N ALA A 128 -7.46 11.23 -9.37
CA ALA A 128 -6.35 11.42 -8.44
C ALA A 128 -5.85 12.86 -8.52
N GLU A 129 -5.61 13.46 -7.37
CA GLU A 129 -5.17 14.84 -7.24
C GLU A 129 -3.69 14.96 -7.64
N ILE A 130 -3.39 15.95 -8.47
CA ILE A 130 -2.02 16.28 -8.84
C ILE A 130 -1.52 17.32 -7.84
N LYS A 131 -0.65 16.89 -6.93
CA LYS A 131 -0.04 17.72 -5.87
C LYS A 131 1.46 17.68 -5.99
N VAL A 132 2.14 18.68 -5.44
CA VAL A 132 3.58 18.60 -5.20
C VAL A 132 3.86 17.77 -3.94
N ASN A 133 4.98 17.06 -3.92
CA ASN A 133 5.53 16.44 -2.72
C ASN A 133 6.29 17.48 -1.86
N ASP A 134 6.98 17.02 -0.81
CA ASP A 134 7.75 17.88 0.09
C ASP A 134 8.98 18.56 -0.56
N LEU A 135 9.44 18.03 -1.69
CA LEU A 135 10.52 18.56 -2.53
C LEU A 135 10.01 19.53 -3.63
N ASP A 136 8.75 19.96 -3.56
CA ASP A 136 8.08 20.77 -4.59
C ASP A 136 8.01 20.09 -5.98
N GLU A 137 8.13 18.76 -6.05
CA GLU A 137 8.08 17.99 -7.30
C GLU A 137 6.65 17.52 -7.58
N LEU A 138 6.18 17.68 -8.82
CA LEU A 138 4.93 17.05 -9.26
C LEU A 138 5.17 15.56 -9.56
N PRO A 139 4.11 14.74 -9.68
CA PRO A 139 4.25 13.34 -10.07
C PRO A 139 5.03 13.16 -11.39
N VAL A 140 4.84 14.07 -12.35
CA VAL A 140 5.56 14.04 -13.62
C VAL A 140 7.07 14.29 -13.46
N ASP A 141 7.49 15.04 -12.43
CA ASP A 141 8.89 15.42 -12.20
C ASP A 141 9.72 14.26 -11.66
N VAL A 142 9.12 13.40 -10.83
CA VAL A 142 9.77 12.20 -10.27
C VAL A 142 9.95 11.07 -11.29
N ALA A 143 9.41 11.22 -12.51
CA ALA A 143 9.46 10.18 -13.54
C ALA A 143 10.90 9.87 -14.02
N LEU A 144 11.22 8.58 -14.12
CA LEU A 144 12.52 8.13 -14.62
C LEU A 144 12.86 8.75 -16.00
N PRO A 145 14.11 9.16 -16.26
CA PRO A 145 14.48 9.84 -17.51
C PRO A 145 14.07 9.10 -18.80
N ARG A 146 14.09 7.77 -18.79
CA ARG A 146 13.69 6.93 -19.94
C ARG A 146 12.18 6.91 -20.21
N LYS A 147 11.38 7.22 -19.19
CA LYS A 147 9.91 7.21 -19.22
C LYS A 147 9.31 8.61 -19.14
N ARG A 148 10.09 9.63 -18.77
CA ARG A 148 9.66 11.02 -18.58
C ARG A 148 8.77 11.54 -19.71
N LYS A 149 9.19 11.43 -20.98
CA LYS A 149 8.36 11.86 -22.12
C LYS A 149 7.01 11.13 -22.23
N GLN A 150 6.95 9.86 -21.84
CA GLN A 150 5.70 9.09 -21.85
C GLN A 150 4.79 9.51 -20.71
N VAL A 151 5.36 9.80 -19.53
CA VAL A 151 4.63 10.28 -18.36
C VAL A 151 4.13 11.70 -18.59
N GLU A 152 4.98 12.61 -19.10
CA GLU A 152 4.62 13.99 -19.46
C GLU A 152 3.44 14.07 -20.42
N ALA A 153 3.28 13.09 -21.31
CA ALA A 153 2.17 13.06 -22.26
C ALA A 153 0.80 12.69 -21.63
N LEU A 154 0.76 12.34 -20.34
CA LEU A 154 -0.46 11.95 -19.62
C LEU A 154 -1.06 13.07 -18.76
N PHE A 155 -0.28 14.11 -18.46
CA PHE A 155 -0.68 15.27 -17.66
C PHE A 155 -1.07 16.43 -18.57
#